data_AF-A0A315S7G9-F1
#
_entry.id   AF-A0A315S7G9-F1
#
_cell.length_a   1.000
_cell.length_b   1.000
_cell.length_c   1.000
_cell.angle_alpha   90.00
_cell.angle_beta   90.00
_cell.angle_gamma   90.00
#
_symmetry.space_group_name_H-M   'P 1'
#
loop_
_entity.id
_entity.type
_entity.pdbx_description
1 polymer ?
#
loop_
_entity_poly.entity_id
_entity_poly.type
_entity_poly.pdbx_seq_one_letter_code
_entity_poly.pdbx_strand_id
1 'polypeptide(L)'
;MQKKELLKSIPAVNDFLAAPEAEEIIDEYSRDKFLQLLRKELDNIRSEILSSDFEVDNFNLNHLNVKYIINNIEKKLKIKSEAGLKKVINASGVIVHTNLGRSNLAAEALKKVLEIAENYSTLEFDLEKGERGYRYNKVKELLKDLTGAESAVVVNNNAAAVMLVLTALVQRKEVIIARGEMVEIGGSFRIPEVMENSGALLQEVGSTNRVYSADYVNAINENTGALIKVHTSNYRVQGFTHTVSSKELAETAHSHQLPLIEDLGSGILFDLSDYGLPYEPTVKEKIEAGIDVLTFSGDKLLGGPQAGIIAGKEQYISQIETHPLMRALRVDKMTLAALEETLKLYYDFEKAVKRIPTLNLITESSEVVKKRALKLESKINKKDAFKVELIKTAAKIGGGAYPLNKFDSYGLKLSLEQKSTEAFISELRKFETPVIARIQADKAIFDLKTVKDEEIELLADSINQVLAEVF
;
A
#
# COMPACT_ATOMS: atom_id res chain seq x y z
N MET A 1 -15.05 35.30 -42.80
CA MET A 1 -15.67 33.98 -43.09
C MET A 1 -17.04 33.98 -42.42
N GLN A 2 -18.12 33.47 -43.04
CA GLN A 2 -19.41 33.33 -42.34
C GLN A 2 -19.48 32.00 -41.56
N LYS A 3 -20.33 31.87 -40.53
CA LYS A 3 -20.51 30.60 -39.76
C LYS A 3 -20.70 29.38 -40.68
N LYS A 4 -21.46 29.57 -41.77
CA LYS A 4 -21.72 28.55 -42.79
C LYS A 4 -20.48 28.13 -43.59
N GLU A 5 -19.53 29.04 -43.80
CA GLU A 5 -18.26 28.74 -44.46
C GLU A 5 -17.32 27.96 -43.52
N LEU A 6 -17.26 28.34 -42.24
CA LEU A 6 -16.47 27.61 -41.23
C LEU A 6 -16.94 26.16 -41.05
N LEU A 7 -18.25 25.92 -41.00
CA LEU A 7 -18.80 24.56 -40.91
C LEU A 7 -18.43 23.68 -42.12
N LYS A 8 -18.32 24.28 -43.31
CA LYS A 8 -17.89 23.58 -44.53
C LYS A 8 -16.38 23.30 -44.54
N SER A 9 -15.60 24.05 -43.76
CA SER A 9 -14.15 23.88 -43.65
C SER A 9 -13.72 22.82 -42.61
N ILE A 10 -14.66 22.20 -41.90
CA ILE A 10 -14.37 21.05 -41.02
C ILE A 10 -13.96 19.86 -41.91
N PRO A 11 -12.75 19.28 -41.73
CA PRO A 11 -12.31 18.14 -42.54
C PRO A 11 -13.22 16.92 -42.36
N ALA A 12 -13.30 16.09 -43.39
CA ALA A 12 -14.04 14.84 -43.35
C ALA A 12 -13.25 13.77 -42.58
N VAL A 13 -13.96 12.79 -42.01
CA VAL A 13 -13.31 11.67 -41.27
C VAL A 13 -12.23 10.97 -42.09
N ASN A 14 -12.42 10.83 -43.40
CA ASN A 14 -11.45 10.19 -44.30
C ASN A 14 -10.15 10.99 -44.42
N ASP A 15 -10.19 12.33 -44.28
CA ASP A 15 -9.00 13.17 -44.34
C ASP A 15 -8.07 12.90 -43.15
N PHE A 16 -8.64 12.59 -41.98
CA PHE A 16 -7.88 12.16 -40.80
C PHE A 16 -7.34 10.75 -40.93
N LEU A 17 -8.13 9.81 -41.49
CA LEU A 17 -7.70 8.43 -41.67
C LEU A 17 -6.61 8.25 -42.74
N ALA A 18 -6.48 9.21 -43.66
CA ALA A 18 -5.44 9.23 -44.68
C ALA A 18 -4.13 9.88 -44.19
N ALA A 19 -4.13 10.50 -42.99
CA ALA A 19 -2.94 11.12 -42.43
C ALA A 19 -2.00 10.06 -41.80
N PRO A 20 -0.69 10.10 -42.09
CA PRO A 20 0.27 9.16 -41.50
C PRO A 20 0.27 9.16 -39.97
N GLU A 21 0.09 10.33 -39.34
CA GLU A 21 0.03 10.46 -37.88
C GLU A 21 -1.16 9.71 -37.26
N ALA A 22 -2.24 9.51 -38.01
CA ALA A 22 -3.37 8.72 -37.53
C ALA A 22 -3.09 7.21 -37.54
N GLU A 23 -2.26 6.73 -38.48
CA GLU A 23 -1.88 5.32 -38.57
C GLU A 23 -1.09 4.88 -37.32
N GLU A 24 -0.09 5.67 -36.93
CA GLU A 24 0.70 5.43 -35.71
C GLU A 24 -0.18 5.34 -34.45
N ILE A 25 -1.13 6.27 -34.30
CA ILE A 25 -2.05 6.29 -33.15
C ILE A 25 -3.02 5.10 -33.20
N ILE A 26 -3.48 4.69 -34.38
CA ILE A 26 -4.40 3.57 -34.52
C ILE A 26 -3.71 2.25 -34.13
N ASP A 27 -2.45 2.08 -34.53
CA ASP A 27 -1.64 0.90 -34.22
C ASP A 27 -1.28 0.83 -32.73
N GLU A 28 -0.94 1.96 -32.10
CA GLU A 28 -0.63 2.00 -30.68
C GLU A 28 -1.88 1.78 -29.79
N TYR A 29 -3.01 2.38 -30.16
CA TYR A 29 -4.21 2.40 -29.32
C TYR A 29 -5.33 1.48 -29.82
N SER A 30 -6.06 1.92 -30.84
CA SER A 30 -7.17 1.21 -31.48
C SER A 30 -7.88 2.15 -32.46
N ARG A 31 -8.18 1.63 -33.66
CA ARG A 31 -9.00 2.31 -34.66
C ARG A 31 -10.35 2.80 -34.12
N ASP A 32 -11.02 1.96 -33.33
CA ASP A 32 -12.34 2.29 -32.79
C ASP A 32 -12.29 3.44 -31.79
N LYS A 33 -11.28 3.44 -30.91
CA LYS A 33 -11.08 4.52 -29.94
C LYS A 33 -10.71 5.84 -30.64
N PHE A 34 -9.84 5.77 -31.65
CA PHE A 34 -9.49 6.93 -32.47
C PHE A 34 -10.74 7.52 -33.15
N LEU A 35 -11.52 6.70 -33.84
CA LEU A 35 -12.75 7.14 -34.52
C LEU A 35 -13.80 7.72 -33.56
N GLN A 36 -13.96 7.12 -32.38
CA GLN A 36 -14.88 7.62 -31.36
C GLN A 36 -14.49 9.02 -30.88
N LEU A 37 -13.20 9.24 -30.59
CA LEU A 37 -12.70 10.54 -30.16
C LEU A 37 -12.72 11.56 -31.30
N LEU A 38 -12.35 11.16 -32.51
CA LEU A 38 -12.42 12.02 -33.68
C LEU A 38 -13.84 12.53 -33.91
N ARG A 39 -14.84 11.65 -33.91
CA ARG A 39 -16.25 12.06 -34.04
C ARG A 39 -16.64 13.04 -32.95
N LYS A 40 -16.28 12.76 -31.69
CA LYS A 40 -16.55 13.64 -30.56
C LYS A 40 -15.90 15.02 -30.74
N GLU A 41 -14.67 15.10 -31.21
CA GLU A 41 -13.99 16.37 -31.44
C GLU A 41 -14.60 17.16 -32.59
N LEU A 42 -14.93 16.50 -33.69
CA LEU A 42 -15.64 17.16 -34.80
C LEU A 42 -17.02 17.65 -34.35
N ASP A 43 -17.72 16.90 -33.50
CA ASP A 43 -19.02 17.32 -32.95
C ASP A 43 -18.88 18.49 -31.95
N ASN A 44 -17.82 18.52 -31.15
CA ASN A 44 -17.50 19.66 -30.28
C ASN A 44 -17.24 20.93 -31.11
N ILE A 45 -16.41 20.83 -32.15
CA ILE A 45 -16.12 21.94 -33.07
C ILE A 45 -17.40 22.44 -33.76
N ARG A 46 -18.25 21.51 -34.24
CA ARG A 46 -19.55 21.87 -34.83
C ARG A 46 -20.44 22.62 -33.83
N SER A 47 -20.50 22.14 -32.59
CA SER A 47 -21.32 22.72 -31.53
C SER A 47 -20.83 24.12 -31.14
N GLU A 48 -19.51 24.32 -31.08
CA GLU A 48 -18.88 25.63 -30.82
C GLU A 48 -19.28 26.65 -31.90
N ILE A 49 -19.12 26.29 -33.19
CA ILE A 49 -19.45 27.18 -34.32
C ILE A 49 -20.96 27.49 -34.38
N LEU A 50 -21.82 26.55 -34.00
CA LEU A 50 -23.27 26.72 -33.98
C LEU A 50 -23.80 27.47 -32.75
N SER A 51 -22.98 27.70 -31.73
CA SER A 51 -23.42 28.38 -30.51
C SER A 51 -23.89 29.81 -30.78
N SER A 52 -24.83 30.30 -29.96
CA SER A 52 -25.38 31.66 -30.07
C SER A 52 -24.29 32.72 -29.88
N ASP A 53 -23.33 32.44 -29.01
CA ASP A 53 -22.29 33.36 -28.57
C ASP A 53 -21.01 33.24 -29.43
N PHE A 54 -21.08 32.49 -30.54
CA PHE A 54 -19.94 32.32 -31.43
C PHE A 54 -19.65 33.57 -32.27
N GLU A 55 -18.50 34.17 -32.01
CA GLU A 55 -17.92 35.25 -32.81
C GLU A 55 -16.87 34.69 -33.78
N VAL A 56 -17.12 34.83 -35.09
CA VAL A 56 -16.27 34.25 -36.14
C VAL A 56 -14.84 34.81 -36.08
N ASP A 57 -14.69 36.10 -35.80
CA ASP A 57 -13.38 36.76 -35.79
C ASP A 57 -12.47 36.29 -34.64
N ASN A 58 -13.04 35.63 -33.62
CA ASN A 58 -12.31 35.07 -32.48
C ASN A 58 -11.98 33.58 -32.63
N PHE A 59 -12.45 32.92 -33.71
CA PHE A 59 -12.23 31.49 -33.89
C PHE A 59 -10.85 31.20 -34.49
N ASN A 60 -10.05 30.42 -33.76
CA ASN A 60 -8.73 30.01 -34.23
C ASN A 60 -8.84 28.93 -35.30
N LEU A 61 -8.59 29.29 -36.56
CA LEU A 61 -8.64 28.36 -37.72
C LEU A 61 -7.72 27.15 -37.57
N ASN A 62 -6.68 27.20 -36.73
CA ASN A 62 -5.85 26.03 -36.44
C ASN A 62 -6.65 24.89 -35.80
N HIS A 63 -7.78 25.16 -35.16
CA HIS A 63 -8.66 24.13 -34.59
C HIS A 63 -9.32 23.26 -35.67
N LEU A 64 -9.31 23.67 -36.95
CA LEU A 64 -9.76 22.88 -38.09
C LEU A 64 -8.63 22.13 -38.80
N ASN A 65 -7.38 22.33 -38.38
CA ASN A 65 -6.24 21.67 -38.99
C ASN A 65 -6.22 20.18 -38.61
N VAL A 66 -6.05 19.30 -39.62
CA VAL A 66 -6.03 17.84 -39.44
C VAL A 66 -4.99 17.41 -38.40
N LYS A 67 -3.75 17.92 -38.51
CA LYS A 67 -2.66 17.59 -37.59
C LYS A 67 -2.93 18.08 -36.16
N TYR A 68 -3.54 19.26 -36.01
CA TYR A 68 -3.90 19.79 -34.69
C TYR A 68 -4.92 18.89 -33.98
N ILE A 69 -5.98 18.48 -34.69
CA ILE A 69 -7.01 17.60 -34.15
C ILE A 69 -6.44 16.22 -33.85
N ILE A 70 -5.61 15.66 -34.73
CA ILE A 70 -4.92 14.37 -34.49
C ILE A 70 -4.08 14.43 -33.22
N ASN A 71 -3.24 15.46 -33.05
CA ASN A 71 -2.43 15.65 -31.84
C ASN A 71 -3.29 15.79 -30.57
N ASN A 72 -4.46 16.44 -30.66
CA ASN A 72 -5.38 16.53 -29.53
C ASN A 72 -6.04 15.18 -29.19
N ILE A 73 -6.37 14.37 -30.20
CA ILE A 73 -6.88 13.02 -30.03
C ILE A 73 -5.81 12.14 -29.38
N GLU A 74 -4.57 12.19 -29.87
CA GLU A 74 -3.43 11.49 -29.30
C GLU A 74 -3.24 11.82 -27.81
N LYS A 75 -3.20 13.12 -27.46
CA LYS A 75 -3.13 13.56 -26.05
C LYS A 75 -4.27 12.99 -25.21
N LYS A 76 -5.50 13.00 -25.74
CA LYS A 76 -6.68 12.44 -25.04
C LYS A 76 -6.61 10.92 -24.90
N LEU A 77 -6.05 10.22 -25.90
CA LEU A 77 -5.83 8.77 -25.85
C LEU A 77 -4.74 8.42 -24.83
N LYS A 78 -3.61 9.12 -24.86
CA LYS A 78 -2.52 8.95 -23.91
C LYS A 78 -2.98 9.17 -22.45
N ILE A 79 -3.72 10.25 -22.19
CA ILE A 79 -4.29 10.49 -20.84
C ILE A 79 -5.22 9.36 -20.40
N LYS A 80 -6.03 8.82 -21.33
CA LYS A 80 -6.98 7.75 -21.01
C LYS A 80 -6.32 6.38 -20.87
N SER A 81 -5.32 6.05 -21.68
CA SER A 81 -4.57 4.80 -21.55
C SER A 81 -3.81 4.75 -20.23
N GLU A 82 -3.35 5.90 -19.77
CA GLU A 82 -2.64 6.05 -18.50
C GLU A 82 -3.57 6.22 -17.28
N ALA A 83 -4.90 6.16 -17.40
CA ALA A 83 -5.84 6.45 -16.31
C ALA A 83 -5.90 5.41 -15.16
N GLY A 84 -4.97 4.45 -15.14
CA GLY A 84 -4.87 3.37 -14.14
C GLY A 84 -3.86 3.64 -13.02
N LEU A 85 -3.36 2.55 -12.43
CA LEU A 85 -2.28 2.60 -11.44
C LEU A 85 -0.99 3.14 -12.10
N LYS A 86 -0.41 4.18 -11.50
CA LYS A 86 0.86 4.77 -11.96
C LYS A 86 1.96 4.52 -10.94
N LYS A 87 3.18 4.36 -11.43
CA LYS A 87 4.38 4.55 -10.61
C LYS A 87 4.40 6.00 -10.10
N VAL A 88 4.79 6.19 -8.85
CA VAL A 88 4.94 7.52 -8.24
C VAL A 88 6.30 7.65 -7.58
N ILE A 89 6.81 8.88 -7.47
CA ILE A 89 7.93 9.20 -6.58
C ILE A 89 7.33 9.57 -5.22
N ASN A 90 7.61 8.74 -4.21
CA ASN A 90 7.20 9.01 -2.84
C ASN A 90 8.24 9.89 -2.15
N ALA A 91 8.03 11.21 -2.13
CA ALA A 91 8.83 12.17 -1.36
C ALA A 91 8.13 12.59 -0.04
N SER A 92 7.22 11.76 0.46
CA SER A 92 6.49 12.06 1.70
C SER A 92 7.28 11.69 2.96
N GLY A 93 8.24 10.76 2.88
CA GLY A 93 8.94 10.22 4.04
C GLY A 93 8.10 9.24 4.85
N VAL A 94 6.95 8.76 4.33
CA VAL A 94 6.17 7.66 4.90
C VAL A 94 6.54 6.37 4.17
N ILE A 95 7.18 5.43 4.87
CA ILE A 95 7.77 4.22 4.28
C ILE A 95 6.68 3.25 3.79
N VAL A 96 5.84 2.78 4.70
CA VAL A 96 4.67 1.94 4.45
C VAL A 96 3.46 2.86 4.22
N HIS A 97 3.38 3.46 3.05
CA HIS A 97 2.32 4.41 2.73
C HIS A 97 1.07 3.68 2.22
N THR A 98 -0.02 3.66 3.01
CA THR A 98 -1.26 2.92 2.67
C THR A 98 -1.84 3.32 1.32
N ASN A 99 -1.88 4.62 1.01
CA ASN A 99 -2.42 5.11 -0.26
C ASN A 99 -1.50 4.87 -1.48
N LEU A 100 -0.22 4.56 -1.25
CA LEU A 100 0.78 4.36 -2.33
C LEU A 100 1.22 2.89 -2.44
N GLY A 101 0.43 1.95 -1.89
CA GLY A 101 0.68 0.52 -2.06
C GLY A 101 1.54 -0.15 -0.99
N ARG A 102 1.78 0.51 0.16
CA ARG A 102 2.51 -0.04 1.32
C ARG A 102 3.96 -0.45 0.97
N SER A 103 4.31 -1.73 1.05
CA SER A 103 5.67 -2.22 0.90
C SER A 103 6.02 -2.49 -0.57
N ASN A 104 7.20 -2.05 -0.96
CA ASN A 104 7.78 -2.44 -2.23
C ASN A 104 8.41 -3.83 -2.13
N LEU A 105 8.32 -4.63 -3.19
CA LEU A 105 8.90 -5.97 -3.24
C LEU A 105 10.41 -5.94 -3.52
N ALA A 106 11.13 -6.90 -2.93
CA ALA A 106 12.53 -7.16 -3.25
C ALA A 106 12.68 -7.66 -4.70
N ALA A 107 13.87 -7.46 -5.29
CA ALA A 107 14.15 -7.88 -6.66
C ALA A 107 13.99 -9.40 -6.86
N GLU A 108 14.37 -10.18 -5.84
CA GLU A 108 14.19 -11.63 -5.79
C GLU A 108 12.71 -12.04 -5.89
N ALA A 109 11.86 -11.36 -5.11
CA ALA A 109 10.41 -11.59 -5.13
C ALA A 109 9.80 -11.19 -6.48
N LEU A 110 10.17 -10.05 -7.04
CA LEU A 110 9.71 -9.61 -8.37
C LEU A 110 10.12 -10.59 -9.47
N LYS A 111 11.37 -11.05 -9.45
CA LYS A 111 11.87 -12.05 -10.41
C LYS A 111 11.04 -13.33 -10.35
N LYS A 112 10.73 -13.81 -9.14
CA LYS A 112 9.93 -15.03 -8.98
C LYS A 112 8.48 -14.84 -9.42
N VAL A 113 7.90 -13.67 -9.15
CA VAL A 113 6.56 -13.33 -9.66
C VAL A 113 6.53 -13.37 -11.19
N LEU A 114 7.50 -12.74 -11.87
CA LEU A 114 7.58 -12.77 -13.34
C LEU A 114 7.68 -14.21 -13.86
N GLU A 115 8.62 -14.99 -13.32
CA GLU A 115 8.82 -16.40 -13.69
C GLU A 115 7.52 -17.23 -13.56
N ILE A 116 6.82 -17.10 -12.43
CA ILE A 116 5.58 -17.85 -12.15
C ILE A 116 4.37 -17.29 -12.89
N ALA A 117 4.36 -15.99 -13.21
CA ALA A 117 3.29 -15.35 -13.96
C ALA A 117 3.31 -15.77 -15.43
N GLU A 118 4.49 -15.76 -16.05
CA GLU A 118 4.73 -16.05 -17.47
C GLU A 118 4.55 -17.52 -17.83
N ASN A 119 4.72 -18.43 -16.87
CA ASN A 119 4.75 -19.87 -17.10
C ASN A 119 3.66 -20.64 -16.34
N TYR A 120 3.43 -21.88 -16.76
CA TYR A 120 2.81 -22.89 -15.88
C TYR A 120 3.74 -23.16 -14.70
N SER A 121 3.17 -23.55 -13.56
CA SER A 121 3.95 -23.82 -12.35
C SER A 121 3.35 -24.96 -11.53
N THR A 122 4.15 -25.50 -10.62
CA THR A 122 3.75 -26.54 -9.65
C THR A 122 2.92 -26.00 -8.49
N LEU A 123 2.15 -24.93 -8.72
CA LEU A 123 1.38 -24.22 -7.71
C LEU A 123 0.47 -25.14 -6.89
N GLU A 124 -0.16 -26.15 -7.51
CA GLU A 124 -0.99 -27.16 -6.84
C GLU A 124 -0.62 -28.56 -7.34
N PHE A 125 0.66 -28.81 -7.63
CA PHE A 125 1.13 -30.08 -8.17
C PHE A 125 2.30 -30.61 -7.35
N ASP A 126 2.17 -31.82 -6.83
CA ASP A 126 3.21 -32.52 -6.11
C ASP A 126 4.10 -33.27 -7.12
N LEU A 127 5.37 -32.88 -7.22
CA LEU A 127 6.31 -33.46 -8.18
C LEU A 127 6.71 -34.91 -7.83
N GLU A 128 6.70 -35.27 -6.55
CA GLU A 128 7.09 -36.62 -6.12
C GLU A 128 5.97 -37.62 -6.41
N LYS A 129 4.72 -37.21 -6.15
CA LYS A 129 3.54 -38.07 -6.33
C LYS A 129 2.91 -37.98 -7.72
N GLY A 130 3.18 -36.91 -8.46
CA GLY A 130 2.57 -36.66 -9.77
C GLY A 130 1.07 -36.36 -9.71
N GLU A 131 0.58 -35.82 -8.59
CA GLU A 131 -0.85 -35.56 -8.36
C GLU A 131 -1.10 -34.14 -7.80
N ARG A 132 -2.36 -33.83 -7.49
CA ARG A 132 -2.73 -32.53 -6.92
C ARG A 132 -2.10 -32.35 -5.55
N GLY A 133 -1.28 -31.30 -5.42
CA GLY A 133 -0.63 -30.88 -4.18
C GLY A 133 -1.34 -29.73 -3.46
N TYR A 134 -0.83 -29.40 -2.28
CA TYR A 134 -1.29 -28.27 -1.48
C TYR A 134 -0.42 -27.04 -1.74
N ARG A 135 -1.03 -25.95 -2.24
CA ARG A 135 -0.30 -24.75 -2.70
C ARG A 135 0.54 -24.04 -1.65
N TYR A 136 0.21 -24.22 -0.37
CA TYR A 136 0.87 -23.49 0.70
C TYR A 136 2.04 -24.26 1.30
N ASN A 137 2.34 -25.49 0.87
CA ASN A 137 3.37 -26.34 1.48
C ASN A 137 4.69 -25.59 1.74
N LYS A 138 5.24 -24.94 0.71
CA LYS A 138 6.53 -24.25 0.85
C LYS A 138 6.47 -23.04 1.77
N VAL A 139 5.44 -22.20 1.63
CA VAL A 139 5.27 -21.02 2.49
C VAL A 139 4.97 -21.42 3.93
N LYS A 140 4.19 -22.49 4.15
CA LYS A 140 3.91 -23.08 5.47
C LYS A 140 5.21 -23.50 6.16
N GLU A 141 6.09 -24.24 5.47
CA GLU A 141 7.40 -24.62 6.00
C GLU A 141 8.24 -23.40 6.42
N LEU A 142 8.37 -22.41 5.51
CA LEU A 142 9.13 -21.20 5.79
C LEU A 142 8.58 -20.44 7.00
N LEU A 143 7.25 -20.31 7.10
CA LEU A 143 6.61 -19.65 8.23
C LEU A 143 6.83 -20.41 9.53
N LYS A 144 6.74 -21.74 9.54
CA LYS A 144 7.03 -22.55 10.73
C LYS A 144 8.45 -22.32 11.22
N ASP A 145 9.43 -22.36 10.31
CA ASP A 145 10.84 -22.16 10.64
C ASP A 145 11.10 -20.76 11.23
N LEU A 146 10.52 -19.72 10.63
CA LEU A 146 10.74 -18.33 11.02
C LEU A 146 9.99 -17.94 12.30
N THR A 147 8.81 -18.52 12.53
CA THR A 147 7.91 -18.10 13.62
C THR A 147 7.95 -19.02 14.83
N GLY A 148 8.43 -20.26 14.68
CA GLY A 148 8.32 -21.30 15.72
C GLY A 148 6.92 -21.86 15.89
N ALA A 149 5.96 -21.48 15.05
CA ALA A 149 4.62 -22.05 15.06
C ALA A 149 4.62 -23.52 14.62
N GLU A 150 3.66 -24.29 15.11
CA GLU A 150 3.48 -25.70 14.72
C GLU A 150 2.99 -25.80 13.26
N SER A 151 2.17 -24.83 12.85
CA SER A 151 1.61 -24.72 11.51
C SER A 151 1.31 -23.28 11.12
N ALA A 152 1.11 -23.06 9.82
CA ALA A 152 0.74 -21.75 9.30
C ALA A 152 -0.01 -21.86 7.97
N VAL A 153 -0.88 -20.89 7.72
CA VAL A 153 -1.63 -20.74 6.46
C VAL A 153 -1.68 -19.26 6.05
N VAL A 154 -1.90 -19.01 4.76
CA VAL A 154 -1.95 -17.68 4.19
C VAL A 154 -3.28 -17.44 3.46
N VAL A 155 -3.87 -16.28 3.67
CA VAL A 155 -5.09 -15.79 3.01
C VAL A 155 -4.86 -14.39 2.41
N ASN A 156 -5.86 -13.87 1.70
CA ASN A 156 -5.76 -12.64 0.90
C ASN A 156 -5.13 -11.43 1.63
N ASN A 157 -5.54 -11.15 2.86
CA ASN A 157 -5.00 -10.07 3.69
C ASN A 157 -5.30 -10.33 5.17
N ASN A 158 -4.74 -9.52 6.08
CA ASN A 158 -4.93 -9.74 7.52
C ASN A 158 -6.39 -9.55 7.98
N ALA A 159 -7.17 -8.72 7.30
CA ALA A 159 -8.60 -8.58 7.60
C ALA A 159 -9.35 -9.90 7.34
N ALA A 160 -9.05 -10.55 6.21
CA ALA A 160 -9.54 -11.88 5.89
C ALA A 160 -9.02 -12.94 6.88
N ALA A 161 -7.79 -12.79 7.37
CA ALA A 161 -7.23 -13.68 8.39
C ALA A 161 -8.03 -13.64 9.70
N VAL A 162 -8.25 -12.44 10.25
CA VAL A 162 -9.04 -12.25 11.47
C VAL A 162 -10.47 -12.78 11.29
N MET A 163 -11.13 -12.41 10.19
CA MET A 163 -12.49 -12.88 9.89
C MET A 163 -12.57 -14.41 9.80
N LEU A 164 -11.60 -15.04 9.12
CA LEU A 164 -11.57 -16.48 8.96
C LEU A 164 -11.30 -17.20 10.29
N VAL A 165 -10.34 -16.73 11.07
CA VAL A 165 -10.02 -17.30 12.40
C VAL A 165 -11.26 -17.29 13.28
N LEU A 166 -11.94 -16.15 13.35
CA LEU A 166 -13.15 -16.01 14.16
C LEU A 166 -14.29 -16.90 13.66
N THR A 167 -14.52 -16.93 12.34
CA THR A 167 -15.58 -17.77 11.74
C THR A 167 -15.31 -19.26 11.94
N ALA A 168 -14.05 -19.70 11.80
CA ALA A 168 -13.70 -21.11 11.87
C ALA A 168 -13.69 -21.64 13.31
N LEU A 169 -13.31 -20.82 14.30
CA LEU A 169 -13.06 -21.30 15.67
C LEU A 169 -14.16 -20.94 16.67
N VAL A 170 -14.84 -19.81 16.49
CA VAL A 170 -15.69 -19.19 17.54
C VAL A 170 -17.04 -18.71 17.02
N GLN A 171 -17.54 -19.29 15.92
CA GLN A 171 -18.87 -18.99 15.43
C GLN A 171 -19.94 -19.27 16.50
N ARG A 172 -20.82 -18.30 16.75
CA ARG A 172 -21.89 -18.33 17.76
C ARG A 172 -21.40 -18.50 19.20
N LYS A 173 -20.13 -18.20 19.47
CA LYS A 173 -19.56 -18.17 20.81
C LYS A 173 -19.14 -16.76 21.18
N GLU A 174 -19.05 -16.50 22.48
CA GLU A 174 -18.53 -15.25 23.00
C GLU A 174 -17.02 -15.17 22.84
N VAL A 175 -16.53 -14.01 22.37
CA VAL A 175 -15.11 -13.72 22.23
C VAL A 175 -14.80 -12.49 23.07
N ILE A 176 -13.97 -12.70 24.08
CA ILE A 176 -13.67 -11.68 25.08
C ILE A 176 -12.52 -10.80 24.58
N ILE A 177 -12.74 -9.49 24.53
CA ILE A 177 -11.76 -8.48 24.08
C ILE A 177 -11.71 -7.28 25.01
N ALA A 178 -10.54 -6.69 25.19
CA ALA A 178 -10.42 -5.43 25.93
C ALA A 178 -11.03 -4.25 25.14
N ARG A 179 -11.75 -3.36 25.82
CA ARG A 179 -12.33 -2.15 25.19
C ARG A 179 -11.29 -1.29 24.46
N GLY A 180 -10.10 -1.17 25.03
CA GLY A 180 -8.98 -0.43 24.44
C GLY A 180 -8.36 -1.10 23.20
N GLU A 181 -8.80 -2.29 22.81
CA GLU A 181 -8.26 -3.04 21.67
C GLU A 181 -9.26 -3.13 20.49
N MET A 182 -10.44 -2.53 20.62
CA MET A 182 -11.43 -2.43 19.54
C MET A 182 -11.07 -1.30 18.56
N VAL A 183 -10.12 -1.59 17.67
CA VAL A 183 -9.49 -0.59 16.81
C VAL A 183 -10.20 -0.43 15.45
N GLU A 184 -10.09 0.77 14.87
CA GLU A 184 -10.36 1.04 13.46
C GLU A 184 -9.04 1.21 12.69
N ILE A 185 -8.85 0.45 11.61
CA ILE A 185 -7.64 0.49 10.77
C ILE A 185 -8.03 0.81 9.33
N GLY A 186 -7.34 1.76 8.71
CA GLY A 186 -7.46 2.02 7.27
C GLY A 186 -8.82 2.54 6.80
N GLY A 187 -9.66 3.06 7.70
CA GLY A 187 -10.91 3.77 7.40
C GLY A 187 -12.15 2.89 7.17
N SER A 188 -12.01 1.57 6.99
CA SER A 188 -13.14 0.66 6.77
C SER A 188 -13.03 -0.68 7.48
N PHE A 189 -11.92 -0.96 8.18
CA PHE A 189 -11.76 -2.18 8.96
C PHE A 189 -11.91 -1.85 10.45
N ARG A 190 -12.97 -2.37 11.07
CA ARG A 190 -13.25 -2.21 12.49
C ARG A 190 -13.37 -3.58 13.12
N ILE A 191 -12.60 -3.83 14.17
CA ILE A 191 -12.63 -5.12 14.88
C ILE A 191 -14.06 -5.53 15.29
N PRO A 192 -14.89 -4.65 15.88
CA PRO A 192 -16.27 -5.01 16.24
C PRO A 192 -17.11 -5.48 15.05
N GLU A 193 -17.05 -4.77 13.91
CA GLU A 193 -17.82 -5.11 12.71
C GLU A 193 -17.34 -6.43 12.10
N VAL A 194 -16.03 -6.72 12.16
CA VAL A 194 -15.46 -7.98 11.68
C VAL A 194 -15.89 -9.15 12.57
N MET A 195 -15.89 -8.94 13.89
CA MET A 195 -16.37 -9.93 14.85
C MET A 195 -17.85 -10.25 14.63
N GLU A 196 -18.69 -9.23 14.48
CA GLU A 196 -20.12 -9.41 14.19
C GLU A 196 -20.35 -10.19 12.89
N ASN A 197 -19.65 -9.82 11.79
CA ASN A 197 -19.78 -10.51 10.51
C ASN A 197 -19.21 -11.94 10.49
N SER A 198 -18.27 -12.26 11.39
CA SER A 198 -17.79 -13.63 11.57
C SER A 198 -18.79 -14.54 12.29
N GLY A 199 -19.83 -13.95 12.89
CA GLY A 199 -20.79 -14.66 13.75
C GLY A 199 -20.29 -14.89 15.18
N ALA A 200 -19.16 -14.28 15.56
CA ALA A 200 -18.69 -14.24 16.94
C ALA A 200 -19.52 -13.23 17.75
N LEU A 201 -19.79 -13.53 19.02
CA LEU A 201 -20.47 -12.63 19.94
C LEU A 201 -19.41 -11.81 20.68
N LEU A 202 -19.39 -10.50 20.46
CA LEU A 202 -18.44 -9.59 21.09
C LEU A 202 -18.73 -9.47 22.59
N GLN A 203 -17.77 -9.85 23.44
CA GLN A 203 -17.83 -9.63 24.89
C GLN A 203 -16.70 -8.69 25.33
N GLU A 204 -17.01 -7.42 25.53
CA GLU A 204 -16.02 -6.40 25.85
C GLU A 204 -15.75 -6.26 27.35
N VAL A 205 -14.48 -6.13 27.74
CA VAL A 205 -14.04 -6.06 29.14
C VAL A 205 -13.10 -4.89 29.43
N GLY A 206 -12.97 -4.55 30.71
CA GLY A 206 -12.12 -3.46 31.19
C GLY A 206 -12.59 -2.07 30.76
N SER A 207 -11.65 -1.15 30.63
CA SER A 207 -11.84 0.22 30.17
C SER A 207 -10.91 0.54 28.99
N THR A 208 -11.08 1.70 28.34
CA THR A 208 -10.25 2.11 27.19
C THR A 208 -8.77 2.16 27.53
N ASN A 209 -8.42 2.68 28.71
CA ASN A 209 -7.03 2.89 29.12
C ASN A 209 -6.47 1.77 30.01
N ARG A 210 -7.33 1.03 30.73
CA ARG A 210 -6.92 0.00 31.69
C ARG A 210 -7.77 -1.26 31.56
N VAL A 211 -7.09 -2.40 31.42
CA VAL A 211 -7.69 -3.73 31.50
C VAL A 211 -6.77 -4.63 32.33
N TYR A 212 -7.35 -5.48 33.17
CA TYR A 212 -6.66 -6.42 34.04
C TYR A 212 -7.13 -7.85 33.77
N SER A 213 -6.34 -8.85 34.15
CA SER A 213 -6.69 -10.27 33.95
C SER A 213 -7.99 -10.65 34.65
N ALA A 214 -8.31 -10.03 35.79
CA ALA A 214 -9.59 -10.21 36.46
C ALA A 214 -10.79 -9.80 35.58
N ASP A 215 -10.65 -8.78 34.72
CA ASP A 215 -11.72 -8.36 33.81
C ASP A 215 -12.05 -9.46 32.80
N TYR A 216 -11.02 -10.17 32.30
CA TYR A 216 -11.20 -11.32 31.42
C TYR A 216 -11.83 -12.50 32.17
N VAL A 217 -11.28 -12.89 33.32
CA VAL A 217 -11.77 -14.03 34.12
C VAL A 217 -13.24 -13.86 34.48
N ASN A 218 -13.65 -12.67 34.92
CA ASN A 218 -15.04 -12.40 35.32
C ASN A 218 -16.04 -12.46 34.15
N ALA A 219 -15.58 -12.34 32.91
CA ALA A 219 -16.42 -12.42 31.72
C ALA A 219 -16.52 -13.83 31.14
N ILE A 220 -15.65 -14.77 31.55
CA ILE A 220 -15.67 -16.16 31.08
C ILE A 220 -16.93 -16.86 31.58
N ASN A 221 -17.63 -17.53 30.67
CA ASN A 221 -18.80 -18.36 30.94
C ASN A 221 -18.86 -19.54 29.95
N GLU A 222 -19.92 -20.35 30.02
CA GLU A 222 -20.13 -21.53 29.19
C GLU A 222 -20.24 -21.24 27.68
N ASN A 223 -20.58 -20.01 27.29
CA ASN A 223 -20.67 -19.58 25.90
C ASN A 223 -19.35 -19.03 25.36
N THR A 224 -18.33 -18.84 26.22
CA THR A 224 -17.03 -18.32 25.80
C THR A 224 -16.31 -19.30 24.87
N GLY A 225 -15.88 -18.80 23.71
CA GLY A 225 -15.18 -19.56 22.69
C GLY A 225 -13.69 -19.25 22.59
N ALA A 226 -13.29 -18.02 22.88
CA ALA A 226 -11.88 -17.60 22.89
C ALA A 226 -11.68 -16.30 23.67
N LEU A 227 -10.43 -16.05 24.05
CA LEU A 227 -9.95 -14.70 24.33
C LEU A 227 -9.28 -14.15 23.06
N ILE A 228 -9.47 -12.87 22.77
CA ILE A 228 -8.75 -12.20 21.69
C ILE A 228 -8.00 -10.98 22.22
N LYS A 229 -6.77 -10.82 21.70
CA LYS A 229 -5.94 -9.65 21.89
C LYS A 229 -5.71 -8.97 20.55
N VAL A 230 -5.82 -7.64 20.48
CA VAL A 230 -5.51 -6.89 19.26
C VAL A 230 -4.44 -5.85 19.53
N HIS A 231 -3.36 -5.90 18.75
CA HIS A 231 -2.29 -4.93 18.87
C HIS A 231 -2.76 -3.56 18.34
N THR A 232 -2.56 -2.50 19.13
CA THR A 232 -2.96 -1.12 18.78
C THR A 232 -2.03 -0.49 17.73
N SER A 233 -1.82 -1.16 16.61
CA SER A 233 -0.74 -0.90 15.65
C SER A 233 -0.72 0.52 15.04
N ASN A 234 -1.87 1.23 15.02
CA ASN A 234 -2.01 2.55 14.42
C ASN A 234 -2.24 3.71 15.42
N TYR A 235 -2.31 3.45 16.73
CA TYR A 235 -2.38 4.50 17.75
C TYR A 235 -1.80 4.02 19.10
N ARG A 236 -1.60 4.93 20.05
CA ARG A 236 -1.23 4.58 21.42
C ARG A 236 -2.01 5.44 22.41
N VAL A 237 -2.47 4.83 23.51
CA VAL A 237 -3.02 5.56 24.66
C VAL A 237 -1.85 5.92 25.58
N GLN A 238 -1.74 7.19 25.99
CA GLN A 238 -0.70 7.68 26.91
C GLN A 238 -1.32 8.16 28.22
N GLY A 239 -0.55 8.14 29.31
CA GLY A 239 -0.98 8.53 30.65
C GLY A 239 -1.21 7.32 31.56
N PHE A 240 -2.33 7.28 32.27
CA PHE A 240 -2.67 6.19 33.21
C PHE A 240 -3.20 4.96 32.47
N THR A 241 -2.29 4.16 31.90
CA THR A 241 -2.64 2.98 31.13
C THR A 241 -2.23 1.67 31.81
N HIS A 242 -2.94 0.59 31.50
CA HIS A 242 -2.59 -0.78 31.90
C HIS A 242 -3.12 -1.77 30.86
N THR A 243 -2.31 -2.74 30.46
CA THR A 243 -2.68 -3.79 29.51
C THR A 243 -2.18 -5.14 30.00
N VAL A 244 -2.98 -6.18 29.82
CA VAL A 244 -2.56 -7.56 30.11
C VAL A 244 -1.56 -8.02 29.05
N SER A 245 -0.45 -8.63 29.50
CA SER A 245 0.57 -9.18 28.60
C SER A 245 0.04 -10.42 27.86
N SER A 246 0.59 -10.74 26.68
CA SER A 246 0.17 -11.95 25.94
C SER A 246 0.39 -13.22 26.74
N LYS A 247 1.48 -13.30 27.52
CA LYS A 247 1.79 -14.45 28.36
C LYS A 247 0.75 -14.65 29.48
N GLU A 248 0.45 -13.59 30.21
CA GLU A 248 -0.55 -13.62 31.29
C GLU A 248 -1.96 -13.95 30.75
N LEU A 249 -2.28 -13.43 29.56
CA LEU A 249 -3.56 -13.73 28.91
C LEU A 249 -3.63 -15.17 28.39
N ALA A 250 -2.51 -15.73 27.91
CA ALA A 250 -2.42 -17.14 27.51
C ALA A 250 -2.63 -18.06 28.72
N GLU A 251 -1.96 -17.79 29.85
CA GLU A 251 -2.16 -18.51 31.11
C GLU A 251 -3.63 -18.45 31.57
N THR A 252 -4.27 -17.28 31.43
CA THR A 252 -5.69 -17.08 31.72
C THR A 252 -6.59 -17.92 30.81
N ALA A 253 -6.35 -17.91 29.49
CA ALA A 253 -7.11 -18.68 28.51
C ALA A 253 -6.98 -20.18 28.75
N HIS A 254 -5.76 -20.67 28.91
CA HIS A 254 -5.46 -22.10 29.04
C HIS A 254 -5.96 -22.70 30.35
N SER A 255 -5.91 -21.95 31.46
CA SER A 255 -6.50 -22.40 32.74
C SER A 255 -8.02 -22.61 32.67
N HIS A 256 -8.68 -22.01 31.68
CA HIS A 256 -10.11 -22.17 31.39
C HIS A 256 -10.38 -23.00 30.13
N GLN A 257 -9.37 -23.66 29.56
CA GLN A 257 -9.47 -24.51 28.36
C GLN A 257 -9.98 -23.73 27.12
N LEU A 258 -9.62 -22.46 27.01
CA LEU A 258 -9.95 -21.59 25.88
C LEU A 258 -8.70 -21.28 25.04
N PRO A 259 -8.82 -21.11 23.71
CA PRO A 259 -7.75 -20.58 22.89
C PRO A 259 -7.54 -19.08 23.10
N LEU A 260 -6.29 -18.65 22.99
CA LEU A 260 -5.92 -17.25 22.82
C LEU A 260 -5.62 -16.94 21.35
N ILE A 261 -6.38 -16.00 20.78
CA ILE A 261 -6.14 -15.44 19.45
C ILE A 261 -5.48 -14.07 19.62
N GLU A 262 -4.44 -13.76 18.84
CA GLU A 262 -3.89 -12.41 18.79
C GLU A 262 -3.75 -11.88 17.35
N ASP A 263 -4.29 -10.69 17.11
CA ASP A 263 -4.00 -9.93 15.89
C ASP A 263 -2.83 -8.97 16.14
N LEU A 264 -1.63 -9.38 15.71
CA LEU A 264 -0.44 -8.53 15.78
C LEU A 264 -0.48 -7.42 14.72
N GLY A 265 -1.06 -7.72 13.55
CA GLY A 265 -1.25 -6.80 12.44
C GLY A 265 0.02 -6.41 11.68
N SER A 266 1.10 -6.00 12.37
CA SER A 266 2.31 -5.38 11.77
C SER A 266 3.23 -6.37 11.05
N GLY A 267 3.29 -7.63 11.50
CA GLY A 267 4.11 -8.68 10.89
C GLY A 267 5.60 -8.52 11.15
N ILE A 268 5.98 -8.01 12.32
CA ILE A 268 7.38 -7.85 12.72
C ILE A 268 8.02 -9.22 13.04
N LEU A 269 9.04 -9.61 12.29
CA LEU A 269 9.76 -10.87 12.49
C LEU A 269 11.04 -10.74 13.34
N PHE A 270 11.56 -9.52 13.48
CA PHE A 270 12.83 -9.24 14.17
C PHE A 270 12.72 -7.98 15.00
N ASP A 271 13.48 -7.91 16.09
CA ASP A 271 13.59 -6.69 16.90
C ASP A 271 14.33 -5.60 16.11
N LEU A 272 13.74 -4.41 16.06
CA LEU A 272 14.30 -3.25 15.38
C LEU A 272 14.88 -2.22 16.37
N SER A 273 15.01 -2.58 17.65
CA SER A 273 15.49 -1.68 18.70
C SER A 273 16.89 -1.15 18.44
N ASP A 274 17.78 -1.98 17.90
CA ASP A 274 19.14 -1.60 17.50
C ASP A 274 19.18 -0.53 16.38
N TYR A 275 18.05 -0.31 15.69
CA TYR A 275 17.88 0.71 14.66
C TYR A 275 17.13 1.96 15.15
N GLY A 276 17.00 2.12 16.47
CA GLY A 276 16.41 3.31 17.10
C GLY A 276 14.89 3.28 17.20
N LEU A 277 14.25 2.13 16.99
CA LEU A 277 12.84 1.93 17.29
C LEU A 277 12.65 1.45 18.74
N PRO A 278 11.49 1.71 19.36
CA PRO A 278 11.15 1.08 20.62
C PRO A 278 10.94 -0.41 20.40
N TYR A 279 11.11 -1.20 21.45
CA TYR A 279 10.82 -2.61 21.37
C TYR A 279 9.33 -2.85 21.03
N GLU A 280 9.08 -3.66 20.00
CA GLU A 280 7.80 -4.33 19.78
C GLU A 280 8.03 -5.85 19.70
N PRO A 281 7.15 -6.67 20.30
CA PRO A 281 7.35 -8.11 20.29
C PRO A 281 7.22 -8.67 18.87
N THR A 282 8.16 -9.52 18.52
CA THR A 282 8.18 -10.27 17.26
C THR A 282 7.09 -11.33 17.21
N VAL A 283 6.76 -11.77 15.99
CA VAL A 283 5.88 -12.92 15.76
C VAL A 283 6.35 -14.15 16.54
N LYS A 284 7.65 -14.40 16.61
CA LYS A 284 8.21 -15.56 17.33
C LYS A 284 8.00 -15.44 18.84
N GLU A 285 8.34 -14.31 19.44
CA GLU A 285 8.13 -14.08 20.87
C GLU A 285 6.66 -14.17 21.27
N LYS A 286 5.75 -13.78 20.35
CA LYS A 286 4.31 -13.92 20.51
C LYS A 286 3.85 -15.38 20.56
N ILE A 287 4.34 -16.21 19.64
CA ILE A 287 4.08 -17.67 19.68
C ILE A 287 4.66 -18.28 20.95
N GLU A 288 5.89 -17.92 21.32
CA GLU A 288 6.56 -18.41 22.54
C GLU A 288 5.85 -17.96 23.83
N ALA A 289 5.13 -16.84 23.80
CA ALA A 289 4.30 -16.37 24.92
C ALA A 289 3.03 -17.21 25.13
N GLY A 290 2.74 -18.20 24.28
CA GLY A 290 1.61 -19.12 24.43
C GLY A 290 0.38 -18.75 23.62
N ILE A 291 0.49 -17.87 22.62
CA ILE A 291 -0.61 -17.56 21.71
C ILE A 291 -0.91 -18.78 20.84
N ASP A 292 -2.18 -19.15 20.76
CA ASP A 292 -2.62 -20.32 20.02
C ASP A 292 -2.78 -20.06 18.53
N VAL A 293 -3.25 -18.86 18.18
CA VAL A 293 -3.43 -18.41 16.79
C VAL A 293 -3.04 -16.93 16.69
N LEU A 294 -2.03 -16.63 15.88
CA LEU A 294 -1.54 -15.29 15.60
C LEU A 294 -1.86 -14.88 14.17
N THR A 295 -2.35 -13.66 13.96
CA THR A 295 -2.57 -13.08 12.62
C THR A 295 -1.71 -11.84 12.38
N PHE A 296 -1.19 -11.68 11.16
CA PHE A 296 -0.48 -10.47 10.75
C PHE A 296 -0.46 -10.23 9.23
N SER A 297 -0.14 -8.99 8.83
CA SER A 297 -0.06 -8.57 7.42
C SER A 297 1.30 -8.89 6.79
N GLY A 298 1.30 -9.32 5.54
CA GLY A 298 2.53 -9.57 4.76
C GLY A 298 3.19 -8.33 4.13
N ASP A 299 2.44 -7.24 3.95
CA ASP A 299 2.86 -6.02 3.22
C ASP A 299 3.15 -4.82 4.14
N LYS A 300 3.26 -5.06 5.45
CA LYS A 300 3.66 -4.05 6.44
C LYS A 300 5.15 -4.21 6.78
N LEU A 301 5.49 -4.55 8.03
CA LEU A 301 6.88 -4.65 8.46
C LEU A 301 7.59 -5.89 7.90
N LEU A 302 6.82 -6.91 7.49
CA LEU A 302 7.37 -8.05 6.76
C LEU A 302 7.98 -7.62 5.40
N GLY A 303 7.51 -6.53 4.80
CA GLY A 303 8.07 -6.02 3.54
C GLY A 303 7.81 -6.92 2.32
N GLY A 304 6.79 -7.78 2.39
CA GLY A 304 6.37 -8.67 1.32
C GLY A 304 5.13 -8.18 0.56
N PRO A 305 4.44 -9.07 -0.18
CA PRO A 305 3.19 -8.76 -0.86
C PRO A 305 2.02 -8.70 0.13
N GLN A 306 0.86 -8.20 -0.32
CA GLN A 306 -0.36 -8.27 0.48
C GLN A 306 -0.69 -9.73 0.81
N ALA A 307 -0.76 -10.04 2.10
CA ALA A 307 -1.14 -11.35 2.59
C ALA A 307 -1.67 -11.22 4.02
N GLY A 308 -2.56 -12.13 4.42
CA GLY A 308 -2.92 -12.39 5.80
C GLY A 308 -2.30 -13.69 6.22
N ILE A 309 -1.35 -13.64 7.15
CA ILE A 309 -0.65 -14.82 7.63
C ILE A 309 -1.27 -15.22 8.95
N ILE A 310 -1.61 -16.51 9.07
CA ILE A 310 -2.14 -17.12 10.28
C ILE A 310 -1.13 -18.20 10.70
N ALA A 311 -0.56 -18.06 11.89
CA ALA A 311 0.43 -19.01 12.42
C ALA A 311 0.07 -19.39 13.85
N GLY A 312 0.29 -20.65 14.24
CA GLY A 312 -0.08 -21.09 15.58
C GLY A 312 -0.01 -22.61 15.78
N LYS A 313 -0.86 -23.10 16.68
CA LYS A 313 -0.99 -24.54 17.00
C LYS A 313 -1.64 -25.30 15.87
N GLU A 314 -1.13 -26.50 15.57
CA GLU A 314 -1.62 -27.33 14.45
C GLU A 314 -3.13 -27.56 14.58
N GLN A 315 -3.61 -27.92 15.77
CA GLN A 315 -5.04 -28.21 16.01
C GLN A 315 -6.01 -27.10 15.56
N TYR A 316 -5.61 -25.83 15.64
CA TYR A 316 -6.45 -24.70 15.23
C TYR A 316 -6.23 -24.37 13.76
N ILE A 317 -4.98 -24.42 13.29
CA ILE A 317 -4.65 -24.16 11.89
C ILE A 317 -5.31 -25.21 10.97
N SER A 318 -5.34 -26.50 11.32
CA SER A 318 -6.02 -27.52 10.51
C SER A 318 -7.55 -27.28 10.40
N GLN A 319 -8.18 -26.77 11.48
CA GLN A 319 -9.60 -26.37 11.45
C GLN A 319 -9.82 -25.19 10.51
N ILE A 320 -8.95 -24.19 10.57
CA ILE A 320 -8.98 -23.02 9.70
C ILE A 320 -8.79 -23.44 8.23
N GLU A 321 -7.82 -24.32 7.94
CA GLU A 321 -7.49 -24.77 6.58
C GLU A 321 -8.62 -25.54 5.89
N THR A 322 -9.42 -26.26 6.67
CA THR A 322 -10.55 -27.06 6.16
C THR A 322 -11.85 -26.26 6.04
N HIS A 323 -11.89 -25.03 6.59
CA HIS A 323 -13.08 -24.19 6.55
C HIS A 323 -13.43 -23.73 5.12
N PRO A 324 -14.70 -23.77 4.66
CA PRO A 324 -15.07 -23.42 3.29
C PRO A 324 -14.64 -22.02 2.82
N LEU A 325 -14.60 -21.03 3.72
CA LEU A 325 -14.15 -19.67 3.39
C LEU A 325 -12.67 -19.62 2.95
N MET A 326 -11.84 -20.62 3.30
CA MET A 326 -10.47 -20.70 2.78
C MET A 326 -10.41 -20.65 1.27
N ARG A 327 -11.42 -21.20 0.58
CA ARG A 327 -11.47 -21.19 -0.88
C ARG A 327 -11.75 -19.80 -1.45
N ALA A 328 -12.57 -19.00 -0.75
CA ALA A 328 -12.92 -17.64 -1.14
C ALA A 328 -11.79 -16.65 -0.81
N LEU A 329 -11.09 -16.87 0.30
CA LEU A 329 -10.00 -16.01 0.80
C LEU A 329 -8.60 -16.46 0.32
N ARG A 330 -8.55 -17.45 -0.58
CA ARG A 330 -7.33 -18.04 -1.12
C ARG A 330 -6.48 -16.98 -1.84
N VAL A 331 -5.20 -16.91 -1.50
CA VAL A 331 -4.23 -16.04 -2.22
C VAL A 331 -3.99 -16.53 -3.64
N ASP A 332 -3.60 -15.62 -4.52
CA ASP A 332 -3.23 -15.92 -5.90
C ASP A 332 -1.77 -16.42 -6.02
N LYS A 333 -1.37 -16.82 -7.24
CA LYS A 333 -0.04 -17.40 -7.51
C LYS A 333 1.11 -16.39 -7.37
N MET A 334 0.86 -15.12 -7.70
CA MET A 334 1.87 -14.06 -7.66
C MET A 334 2.17 -13.69 -6.21
N THR A 335 1.13 -13.56 -5.37
CA THR A 335 1.30 -13.31 -3.93
C THR A 335 2.11 -14.43 -3.27
N LEU A 336 1.83 -15.71 -3.58
CA LEU A 336 2.62 -16.82 -3.04
C LEU A 336 4.07 -16.80 -3.50
N ALA A 337 4.31 -16.56 -4.79
CA ALA A 337 5.66 -16.48 -5.35
C ALA A 337 6.49 -15.37 -4.68
N ALA A 338 5.91 -14.17 -4.53
CA ALA A 338 6.57 -13.06 -3.87
C ALA A 338 6.79 -13.32 -2.37
N LEU A 339 5.79 -13.88 -1.69
CA LEU A 339 5.88 -14.17 -0.25
C LEU A 339 6.95 -15.22 0.04
N GLU A 340 7.03 -16.28 -0.77
CA GLU A 340 8.04 -17.33 -0.62
C GLU A 340 9.47 -16.75 -0.65
N GLU A 341 9.80 -15.96 -1.68
CA GLU A 341 11.13 -15.34 -1.78
C GLU A 341 11.38 -14.30 -0.70
N THR A 342 10.35 -13.56 -0.29
CA THR A 342 10.46 -12.61 0.82
C THR A 342 10.82 -13.34 2.12
N LEU A 343 10.13 -14.44 2.43
CA LEU A 343 10.42 -15.24 3.63
C LEU A 343 11.81 -15.88 3.58
N LYS A 344 12.27 -16.35 2.41
CA LYS A 344 13.64 -16.88 2.26
C LYS A 344 14.72 -15.86 2.61
N LEU A 345 14.49 -14.57 2.34
CA LEU A 345 15.45 -13.52 2.72
C LEU A 345 15.63 -13.43 4.23
N TYR A 346 14.60 -13.75 5.03
CA TYR A 346 14.65 -13.66 6.48
C TYR A 346 15.47 -14.74 7.19
N TYR A 347 15.94 -15.78 6.49
CA TYR A 347 16.92 -16.71 7.07
C TYR A 347 18.28 -16.05 7.37
N ASP A 348 18.57 -14.91 6.73
CA ASP A 348 19.72 -14.06 7.00
C ASP A 348 19.22 -12.63 7.19
N PHE A 349 19.13 -12.18 8.44
CA PHE A 349 18.59 -10.86 8.76
C PHE A 349 19.42 -9.73 8.14
N GLU A 350 20.75 -9.83 8.07
CA GLU A 350 21.57 -8.81 7.42
C GLU A 350 21.26 -8.70 5.92
N LYS A 351 21.01 -9.85 5.28
CA LYS A 351 20.56 -9.89 3.89
C LYS A 351 19.15 -9.32 3.75
N ALA A 352 18.22 -9.67 4.63
CA ALA A 352 16.86 -9.14 4.64
C ALA A 352 16.85 -7.61 4.74
N VAL A 353 17.61 -7.04 5.67
CA VAL A 353 17.76 -5.59 5.86
C VAL A 353 18.28 -4.89 4.60
N LYS A 354 19.19 -5.52 3.86
CA LYS A 354 19.76 -4.94 2.62
C LYS A 354 18.84 -5.10 1.41
N ARG A 355 18.06 -6.19 1.33
CA ARG A 355 17.33 -6.59 0.12
C ARG A 355 15.84 -6.26 0.16
N ILE A 356 15.21 -6.31 1.33
CA ILE A 356 13.79 -5.98 1.50
C ILE A 356 13.67 -4.45 1.57
N PRO A 357 13.02 -3.79 0.59
CA PRO A 357 13.00 -2.32 0.50
C PRO A 357 12.46 -1.64 1.76
N THR A 358 11.40 -2.19 2.37
CA THR A 358 10.83 -1.63 3.60
C THR A 358 11.83 -1.65 4.76
N LEU A 359 12.55 -2.76 4.96
CA LEU A 359 13.56 -2.86 6.02
C LEU A 359 14.77 -1.98 5.72
N ASN A 360 15.22 -1.94 4.47
CA ASN A 360 16.32 -1.08 4.04
C ASN A 360 16.01 0.39 4.34
N LEU A 361 14.81 0.85 3.96
CA LEU A 361 14.34 2.19 4.26
C LEU A 361 14.27 2.45 5.76
N ILE A 362 13.82 1.51 6.59
CA ILE A 362 13.74 1.69 8.04
C ILE A 362 15.14 1.86 8.65
N THR A 363 16.05 0.95 8.33
CA THR A 363 17.39 0.82 8.94
C THR A 363 18.44 1.78 8.38
N GLU A 364 18.20 2.42 7.24
CA GLU A 364 19.15 3.33 6.61
C GLU A 364 19.46 4.55 7.49
N SER A 365 20.74 4.92 7.61
CA SER A 365 21.15 6.07 8.40
C SER A 365 20.77 7.41 7.74
N SER A 366 20.45 8.40 8.59
CA SER A 366 20.07 9.75 8.14
C SER A 366 21.17 10.45 7.33
N GLU A 367 22.44 10.11 7.55
CA GLU A 367 23.56 10.67 6.78
C GLU A 367 23.60 10.20 5.32
N VAL A 368 23.11 8.98 5.02
CA VAL A 368 22.94 8.53 3.62
C VAL A 368 21.80 9.31 2.97
N VAL A 369 20.68 9.49 3.69
CA VAL A 369 19.56 10.31 3.22
C VAL A 369 19.98 11.76 2.94
N LYS A 370 20.85 12.33 3.80
CA LYS A 370 21.41 13.68 3.63
C LYS A 370 22.18 13.83 2.32
N LYS A 371 22.96 12.81 1.94
CA LYS A 371 23.69 12.82 0.66
C LYS A 371 22.73 12.86 -0.53
N ARG A 372 21.62 12.10 -0.47
CA ARG A 372 20.54 12.18 -1.47
C ARG A 372 19.90 13.56 -1.53
N ALA A 373 19.64 14.17 -0.37
CA ALA A 373 19.06 15.51 -0.29
C ALA A 373 19.99 16.59 -0.89
N LEU A 374 21.29 16.54 -0.60
CA LEU A 374 22.30 17.42 -1.21
C LEU A 374 22.40 17.22 -2.73
N LYS A 375 22.33 15.98 -3.21
CA LYS A 375 22.31 15.67 -4.65
C LYS A 375 21.10 16.31 -5.32
N LEU A 376 19.91 16.17 -4.74
CA LEU A 376 18.71 16.83 -5.25
C LEU A 376 18.87 18.36 -5.22
N GLU A 377 19.38 18.93 -4.13
CA GLU A 377 19.56 20.38 -3.99
C GLU A 377 20.44 20.96 -5.10
N SER A 378 21.54 20.26 -5.43
CA SER A 378 22.48 20.68 -6.48
C SER A 378 21.89 20.71 -7.89
N LYS A 379 20.72 20.07 -8.08
CA LYS A 379 20.03 19.93 -9.37
C LYS A 379 18.84 20.84 -9.52
N ILE A 380 18.43 21.56 -8.46
CA ILE A 380 17.34 22.54 -8.56
C ILE A 380 17.92 23.87 -9.07
N ASN A 381 17.30 24.40 -10.12
CA ASN A 381 17.69 25.66 -10.77
C ASN A 381 17.27 26.86 -9.93
N LYS A 382 18.07 27.22 -8.91
CA LYS A 382 17.77 28.29 -7.96
C LYS A 382 17.54 29.64 -8.67
N LYS A 383 16.46 30.33 -8.31
CA LYS A 383 16.12 31.70 -8.72
C LYS A 383 15.71 32.51 -7.49
N ASP A 384 15.77 33.84 -7.56
CA ASP A 384 15.39 34.72 -6.44
C ASP A 384 13.91 34.57 -6.03
N ALA A 385 13.04 34.09 -6.92
CA ALA A 385 11.60 34.01 -6.70
C ALA A 385 11.15 32.85 -5.78
N PHE A 386 12.07 31.98 -5.36
CA PHE A 386 11.80 30.91 -4.40
C PHE A 386 13.05 30.51 -3.61
N LYS A 387 12.85 30.00 -2.39
CA LYS A 387 13.95 29.54 -1.54
C LYS A 387 13.95 28.01 -1.44
N VAL A 388 15.11 27.41 -1.67
CA VAL A 388 15.37 25.98 -1.45
C VAL A 388 16.29 25.83 -0.25
N GLU A 389 15.88 25.04 0.74
CA GLU A 389 16.66 24.80 1.95
C GLU A 389 16.77 23.30 2.23
N LEU A 390 18.00 22.81 2.44
CA LEU A 390 18.22 21.51 3.07
C LEU A 390 17.77 21.57 4.53
N ILE A 391 16.89 20.67 4.93
CA ILE A 391 16.37 20.60 6.30
C ILE A 391 16.49 19.18 6.86
N LYS A 392 16.60 19.08 8.19
CA LYS A 392 16.30 17.83 8.89
C LYS A 392 14.79 17.59 8.83
N THR A 393 14.41 16.37 8.52
CA THR A 393 13.01 15.91 8.51
C THR A 393 12.85 14.72 9.45
N ALA A 394 11.60 14.32 9.64
CA ALA A 394 11.25 13.20 10.51
C ALA A 394 10.33 12.25 9.73
N ALA A 395 10.93 11.21 9.17
CA ALA A 395 10.24 10.18 8.40
C ALA A 395 9.41 9.30 9.34
N LYS A 396 8.41 8.59 8.81
CA LYS A 396 7.52 7.71 9.57
C LYS A 396 7.49 6.33 8.93
N ILE A 397 7.27 5.29 9.75
CA ILE A 397 6.97 3.95 9.21
C ILE A 397 5.67 4.01 8.41
N GLY A 398 4.56 4.45 9.03
CA GLY A 398 3.25 4.39 8.38
C GLY A 398 2.64 2.98 8.45
N GLY A 399 1.60 2.73 7.66
CA GLY A 399 1.01 1.39 7.53
C GLY A 399 0.26 0.87 8.76
N GLY A 400 0.07 1.72 9.78
CA GLY A 400 -0.39 1.29 11.09
C GLY A 400 0.62 0.35 11.75
N ALA A 401 1.88 0.79 11.85
CA ALA A 401 2.88 0.24 12.74
C ALA A 401 3.69 1.42 13.33
N TYR A 402 4.17 1.29 14.57
CA TYR A 402 4.97 2.33 15.25
C TYR A 402 4.41 3.76 15.12
N PRO A 403 3.17 4.02 15.56
CA PRO A 403 2.43 5.23 15.20
C PRO A 403 3.01 6.53 15.77
N LEU A 404 3.79 6.43 16.85
CA LEU A 404 4.44 7.58 17.50
C LEU A 404 5.87 7.81 17.03
N ASN A 405 6.49 6.82 16.37
CA ASN A 405 7.91 6.85 16.08
C ASN A 405 8.21 7.57 14.78
N LYS A 406 9.35 8.26 14.80
CA LYS A 406 9.87 8.98 13.67
C LYS A 406 11.35 8.64 13.52
N PHE A 407 11.83 8.63 12.29
CA PHE A 407 13.24 8.49 12.00
C PHE A 407 13.81 9.84 11.63
N ASP A 408 15.02 10.10 12.10
CA ASP A 408 15.81 11.20 11.58
C ASP A 408 16.02 11.00 10.08
N SER A 409 15.74 12.06 9.32
CA SER A 409 15.83 12.08 7.87
C SER A 409 16.28 13.47 7.41
N TYR A 410 16.50 13.61 6.11
CA TYR A 410 16.77 14.90 5.47
C TYR A 410 15.88 15.08 4.25
N GLY A 411 15.56 16.33 4.00
CA GLY A 411 14.65 16.74 2.94
C GLY A 411 15.02 18.09 2.36
N LEU A 412 14.35 18.46 1.27
CA LEU A 412 14.33 19.83 0.80
C LEU A 412 13.02 20.50 1.18
N LYS A 413 13.12 21.72 1.69
CA LYS A 413 12.01 22.63 1.91
C LYS A 413 12.03 23.70 0.83
N LEU A 414 10.94 23.81 0.09
CA LEU A 414 10.74 24.83 -0.93
C LEU A 414 9.73 25.86 -0.42
N SER A 415 10.15 27.13 -0.44
CA SER A 415 9.33 28.30 -0.10
C SER A 415 9.05 29.08 -1.37
N LEU A 416 7.78 29.17 -1.74
CA LEU A 416 7.33 29.90 -2.94
C LEU A 416 6.74 31.26 -2.52
N GLU A 417 7.06 32.32 -3.23
CA GLU A 417 6.52 33.66 -2.94
C GLU A 417 5.29 34.01 -3.79
N GLN A 418 5.26 33.59 -5.06
CA GLN A 418 4.25 34.04 -6.03
C GLN A 418 3.17 32.99 -6.37
N LYS A 419 3.26 31.77 -5.82
CA LYS A 419 2.30 30.68 -6.07
C LYS A 419 2.02 29.92 -4.78
N SER A 420 0.77 29.53 -4.57
CA SER A 420 0.39 28.66 -3.44
C SER A 420 1.15 27.33 -3.51
N THR A 421 1.63 26.86 -2.36
CA THR A 421 2.29 25.57 -2.24
C THR A 421 1.37 24.42 -2.69
N GLU A 422 0.08 24.52 -2.42
CA GLU A 422 -0.93 23.53 -2.82
C GLU A 422 -1.00 23.38 -4.34
N ALA A 423 -1.08 24.48 -5.08
CA ALA A 423 -1.08 24.44 -6.54
C ALA A 423 0.22 23.87 -7.10
N PHE A 424 1.38 24.24 -6.54
CA PHE A 424 2.68 23.69 -6.94
C PHE A 424 2.74 22.16 -6.77
N ILE A 425 2.39 21.64 -5.59
CA ILE A 425 2.33 20.19 -5.35
C ILE A 425 1.24 19.54 -6.24
N SER A 426 0.15 20.24 -6.53
CA SER A 426 -0.88 19.71 -7.43
C SER A 426 -0.41 19.57 -8.87
N GLU A 427 0.43 20.47 -9.39
CA GLU A 427 1.04 20.31 -10.71
C GLU A 427 2.00 19.13 -10.73
N LEU A 428 2.81 18.94 -9.69
CA LEU A 428 3.70 17.80 -9.56
C LEU A 428 2.99 16.43 -9.60
N ARG A 429 1.70 16.38 -9.21
CA ARG A 429 0.89 15.15 -9.31
C ARG A 429 0.38 14.86 -10.73
N LYS A 430 0.47 15.82 -11.66
CA LYS A 430 -0.01 15.68 -13.04
C LYS A 430 1.06 15.16 -14.00
N PHE A 431 2.31 15.03 -13.55
CA PHE A 431 3.39 14.45 -14.35
C PHE A 431 3.11 12.99 -14.69
N GLU A 432 3.77 12.49 -15.74
CA GLU A 432 3.70 11.08 -16.15
C GLU A 432 4.07 10.14 -14.99
N THR A 433 5.11 10.51 -14.24
CA THR A 433 5.40 9.95 -12.91
C THR A 433 5.06 11.00 -11.84
N PRO A 434 3.90 10.91 -11.18
CA PRO A 434 3.50 11.85 -10.14
C PRO A 434 4.50 11.89 -8.98
N VAL A 435 4.76 13.09 -8.46
CA VAL A 435 5.55 13.28 -7.24
C VAL A 435 4.62 13.56 -6.06
N ILE A 436 4.75 12.77 -4.99
CA ILE A 436 3.97 12.91 -3.77
C ILE A 436 4.88 13.49 -2.67
N ALA A 437 4.65 14.74 -2.30
CA ALA A 437 5.38 15.44 -1.24
C ALA A 437 4.42 15.98 -0.18
N ARG A 438 4.96 16.44 0.95
CA ARG A 438 4.15 16.99 2.05
C ARG A 438 4.08 18.51 1.99
N ILE A 439 2.98 19.06 2.48
CA ILE A 439 2.86 20.50 2.77
C ILE A 439 2.90 20.68 4.28
N GLN A 440 3.76 21.58 4.75
CA GLN A 440 3.86 21.92 6.16
C GLN A 440 4.07 23.42 6.31
N ALA A 441 3.15 24.10 7.02
CA ALA A 441 3.17 25.55 7.21
C ALA A 441 3.34 26.33 5.88
N ASP A 442 2.56 25.95 4.85
CA ASP A 442 2.63 26.52 3.48
C ASP A 442 4.04 26.45 2.86
N LYS A 443 4.70 25.31 3.05
CA LYS A 443 5.99 24.97 2.43
C LYS A 443 5.95 23.55 1.91
N ALA A 444 6.52 23.34 0.73
CA ALA A 444 6.65 22.02 0.13
C ALA A 444 7.86 21.31 0.74
N ILE A 445 7.64 20.12 1.28
CA ILE A 445 8.66 19.28 1.92
C ILE A 445 8.81 17.98 1.13
N PHE A 446 10.00 17.79 0.57
CA PHE A 446 10.41 16.56 -0.10
C PHE A 446 11.33 15.82 0.84
N ASP A 447 10.84 14.78 1.51
CA ASP A 447 11.63 13.94 2.41
C ASP A 447 12.31 12.85 1.59
N LEU A 448 13.65 12.80 1.62
CA LEU A 448 14.42 11.91 0.77
C LEU A 448 14.50 10.48 1.32
N LYS A 449 13.96 10.18 2.52
CA LYS A 449 13.96 8.81 3.06
C LYS A 449 13.42 7.83 2.03
N THR A 450 12.29 8.17 1.42
CA THR A 450 11.52 7.30 0.51
C THR A 450 11.77 7.53 -0.98
N VAL A 451 12.79 8.32 -1.35
CA VAL A 451 13.14 8.64 -2.75
C VAL A 451 14.43 7.92 -3.13
N LYS A 452 14.42 7.02 -4.11
CA LYS A 452 15.62 6.24 -4.47
C LYS A 452 16.67 7.10 -5.18
N ASP A 453 17.92 6.66 -5.17
CA ASP A 453 19.02 7.36 -5.86
C ASP A 453 18.77 7.52 -7.37
N GLU A 454 18.15 6.51 -8.01
CA GLU A 454 17.77 6.56 -9.42
C GLU A 454 16.59 7.51 -9.72
N GLU A 455 15.84 7.94 -8.71
CA GLU A 455 14.67 8.83 -8.87
C GLU A 455 15.04 10.32 -8.72
N ILE A 456 16.25 10.63 -8.27
CA ILE A 456 16.69 12.00 -7.97
C ILE A 456 16.67 12.90 -9.21
N GLU A 457 17.11 12.40 -10.37
CA GLU A 457 17.12 13.18 -11.62
C GLU A 457 15.69 13.55 -12.03
N LEU A 458 14.82 12.54 -12.13
CA LEU A 458 13.42 12.73 -12.52
C LEU A 458 12.66 13.64 -11.54
N LEU A 459 12.96 13.53 -10.23
CA LEU A 459 12.41 14.42 -9.22
C LEU A 459 12.88 15.87 -9.42
N ALA A 460 14.18 16.09 -9.68
CA ALA A 460 14.72 17.41 -9.93
C ALA A 460 14.10 18.04 -11.18
N ASP A 461 14.00 17.27 -12.27
CA ASP A 461 13.41 17.71 -13.53
C ASP A 461 11.95 18.11 -13.35
N SER A 462 11.16 17.29 -12.64
CA SER A 462 9.76 17.58 -12.35
C SER A 462 9.61 18.88 -11.53
N ILE A 463 10.44 19.06 -10.51
CA ILE A 463 10.47 20.28 -9.69
C ILE A 463 10.84 21.50 -10.54
N ASN A 464 11.93 21.42 -11.31
CA ASN A 464 12.42 22.50 -12.15
C ASN A 464 11.41 22.91 -13.22
N GLN A 465 10.71 21.96 -13.83
CA GLN A 465 9.69 22.24 -14.84
C GLN A 465 8.53 23.04 -14.24
N VAL A 466 7.98 22.62 -13.09
CA VAL A 466 6.90 23.37 -12.44
C VAL A 466 7.38 24.75 -11.99
N LEU A 467 8.63 24.87 -11.52
CA LEU A 467 9.19 26.18 -11.16
C LEU A 467 9.37 27.09 -12.39
N ALA A 468 9.79 26.56 -13.54
CA ALA A 468 9.97 27.31 -14.78
C ALA A 468 8.64 27.79 -15.41
N GLU A 469 7.56 27.03 -15.24
CA GLU A 469 6.21 27.45 -15.68
C GLU A 469 5.64 28.59 -14.83
N VAL A 470 6.24 28.85 -13.66
CA VAL A 470 5.77 29.84 -12.67
C VAL A 470 6.67 31.07 -12.62
N PHE A 471 7.97 30.91 -12.88
CA PHE A 471 9.02 31.95 -12.80
C PHE A 471 10.05 31.75 -13.92
#